data_AF-A0A3A5VYF4-F1
#
_entry.id   AF-A0A3A5VYF4-F1
#
_cell.length_a   1.000
_cell.length_b   1.000
_cell.length_c   1.000
_cell.angle_alpha   90.00
_cell.angle_beta   90.00
_cell.angle_gamma   90.00
#
_symmetry.space_group_name_H-M   'P 1'
#
loop_
_entity.id
_entity.type
_entity.pdbx_description
1 polymer ?
#
loop_
_entity_poly.entity_id
_entity_poly.type
_entity_poly.pdbx_seq_one_letter_code
_entity_poly.pdbx_strand_id
1 'polypeptide(L)'
;MLEDTPGNRLYLRLVETALEDSIVTDDEAAILRILSHALGVQPSDTALCISIAKGEEQSPFDKDESLLEMPMGSVSTYQSALIAALDDEIITEDEWALLDHLRQLLGIQPDQHGMIEEAIHAMSDVDEQGRKRLERLERFITVCPFA
;
A
#
# COMPACT_ATOMS: atom_id res chain seq x y z
N MET A 1 -21.75 5.30 -9.56
CA MET A 1 -21.62 5.18 -8.09
C MET A 1 -20.63 4.08 -7.83
N LEU A 2 -19.71 4.28 -6.88
CA LEU A 2 -18.69 3.31 -6.54
C LEU A 2 -19.33 2.06 -5.93
N GLU A 3 -18.94 0.87 -6.40
CA GLU A 3 -19.45 -0.40 -5.88
C GLU A 3 -18.91 -0.67 -4.48
N ASP A 4 -19.76 -1.21 -3.61
CA ASP A 4 -19.42 -1.54 -2.23
C ASP A 4 -18.73 -2.90 -2.10
N THR A 5 -17.44 -2.89 -2.40
CA THR A 5 -16.55 -4.05 -2.27
C THR A 5 -15.45 -3.79 -1.23
N PRO A 6 -14.94 -4.84 -0.55
CA PRO A 6 -13.81 -4.69 0.38
C PRO A 6 -12.57 -4.05 -0.29
N GLY A 7 -12.29 -4.43 -1.55
CA GLY A 7 -11.19 -3.86 -2.34
C GLY A 7 -11.37 -2.36 -2.59
N ASN A 8 -12.57 -1.92 -2.98
CA ASN A 8 -12.86 -0.51 -3.21
C ASN A 8 -12.81 0.32 -1.92
N ARG A 9 -13.27 -0.22 -0.78
CA ARG A 9 -13.16 0.43 0.53
C ARG A 9 -11.71 0.63 0.95
N LEU A 10 -10.89 -0.42 0.84
CA LEU A 10 -9.46 -0.34 1.16
C LEU A 10 -8.73 0.62 0.24
N TYR A 11 -8.98 0.52 -1.06
CA TYR A 11 -8.36 1.38 -2.04
C TYR A 11 -8.72 2.84 -1.81
N LEU A 12 -9.97 3.15 -1.46
CA LEU A 12 -10.36 4.51 -1.09
C LEU A 12 -9.54 5.04 0.08
N ARG A 13 -9.33 4.25 1.15
CA ARG A 13 -8.53 4.69 2.31
C ARG A 13 -7.08 4.99 1.95
N LEU A 14 -6.49 4.16 1.10
CA LEU A 14 -5.13 4.35 0.62
C LEU A 14 -5.01 5.62 -0.23
N VAL A 15 -6.00 5.89 -1.08
CA VAL A 15 -6.08 7.12 -1.87
C VAL A 15 -6.32 8.34 -0.99
N GLU A 16 -7.14 8.24 0.07
CA GLU A 16 -7.32 9.30 1.07
C GLU A 16 -6.00 9.61 1.79
N THR A 17 -5.23 8.58 2.15
CA THR A 17 -3.91 8.71 2.78
C THR A 17 -2.92 9.41 1.85
N ALA A 18 -2.84 8.96 0.59
CA ALA A 18 -1.98 9.56 -0.44
C ALA A 18 -2.39 11.01 -0.82
N LEU A 19 -3.58 11.46 -0.44
CA LEU A 19 -4.07 12.80 -0.71
C LEU A 19 -4.11 13.69 0.54
N GLU A 20 -3.58 13.23 1.66
CA GLU A 20 -3.60 13.98 2.92
C GLU A 20 -2.85 15.33 2.78
N ASP A 21 -1.74 15.33 2.02
CA ASP A 21 -0.96 16.52 1.68
C ASP A 21 -1.49 17.28 0.45
N SER A 22 -2.60 16.83 -0.13
CA SER A 22 -3.23 17.31 -1.36
C SER A 22 -2.47 17.07 -2.67
N ILE A 23 -1.39 16.28 -2.68
CA ILE A 23 -0.56 15.99 -3.87
C ILE A 23 -0.23 14.50 -3.91
N VAL A 24 -0.62 13.80 -4.98
CA VAL A 24 -0.11 12.44 -5.23
C VAL A 24 1.13 12.53 -6.11
N THR A 25 2.27 12.08 -5.58
CA THR A 25 3.55 11.95 -6.30
C THR A 25 3.54 10.78 -7.29
N ASP A 26 4.53 10.74 -8.19
CA ASP A 26 4.63 9.64 -9.19
C ASP A 26 4.84 8.28 -8.52
N ASP A 27 5.54 8.25 -7.39
CA ASP A 27 5.89 7.03 -6.66
C ASP A 27 4.67 6.51 -5.85
N GLU A 28 3.93 7.40 -5.18
CA GLU A 28 2.64 7.05 -4.58
C GLU A 28 1.63 6.56 -5.63
N ALA A 29 1.59 7.19 -6.80
CA ALA A 29 0.75 6.73 -7.92
C ALA A 29 1.16 5.33 -8.41
N ALA A 30 2.46 5.00 -8.39
CA ALA A 30 2.94 3.67 -8.72
C ALA A 30 2.48 2.62 -7.70
N ILE A 31 2.57 2.93 -6.40
CA ILE A 31 2.09 2.07 -5.32
C ILE A 31 0.57 1.89 -5.43
N LEU A 32 -0.20 2.98 -5.57
CA LEU A 32 -1.65 2.93 -5.74
C LEU A 32 -2.05 2.08 -6.95
N ARG A 33 -1.35 2.18 -8.08
CA ARG A 33 -1.64 1.35 -9.26
C ARG A 33 -1.41 -0.14 -9.01
N ILE A 34 -0.39 -0.52 -8.25
CA ILE A 34 -0.14 -1.91 -7.88
C ILE A 34 -1.23 -2.41 -6.94
N LEU A 35 -1.61 -1.58 -5.98
CA LEU A 35 -2.67 -1.88 -5.01
C LEU A 35 -4.03 -2.02 -5.69
N SER A 36 -4.37 -1.19 -6.68
CA SER A 36 -5.62 -1.31 -7.42
C SER A 36 -5.72 -2.68 -8.11
N HIS A 37 -4.63 -3.16 -8.71
CA HIS A 37 -4.59 -4.49 -9.33
C HIS A 37 -4.68 -5.61 -8.30
N ALA A 38 -3.93 -5.51 -7.21
CA ALA A 38 -3.89 -6.54 -6.17
C ALA A 38 -5.23 -6.68 -5.43
N LEU A 39 -5.94 -5.57 -5.24
CA LEU A 39 -7.26 -5.52 -4.61
C LEU A 39 -8.40 -5.81 -5.59
N GLY A 40 -8.11 -5.99 -6.88
CA GLY A 40 -9.12 -6.26 -7.92
C GLY A 40 -10.02 -5.08 -8.26
N VAL A 41 -9.58 -3.86 -7.96
CA VAL A 41 -10.31 -2.60 -8.21
C VAL A 41 -10.31 -2.30 -9.70
N GLN A 42 -11.49 -2.05 -10.25
CA GLN A 42 -11.62 -1.72 -11.67
C GLN A 42 -11.09 -0.30 -11.94
N PRO A 43 -10.56 -0.01 -13.14
CA PRO A 43 -10.08 1.33 -13.48
C PRO A 43 -11.14 2.43 -13.33
N SER A 44 -12.42 2.11 -13.58
CA SER A 44 -13.55 3.02 -13.36
C SER A 44 -13.75 3.34 -11.87
N ASP A 45 -13.52 2.35 -11.01
CA ASP A 45 -13.66 2.48 -9.55
C ASP A 45 -12.46 3.23 -8.97
N THR A 46 -11.25 3.01 -9.51
CA THR A 46 -10.07 3.81 -9.17
C THR A 46 -10.32 5.30 -9.38
N ALA A 47 -10.88 5.68 -10.53
CA ALA A 47 -11.20 7.08 -10.82
C ALA A 47 -12.24 7.65 -9.86
N LEU A 48 -13.27 6.85 -9.52
CA LEU A 48 -14.28 7.24 -8.53
C LEU A 48 -13.68 7.41 -7.13
N CYS A 49 -12.78 6.52 -6.69
CA CYS A 49 -12.10 6.65 -5.40
C CYS A 49 -11.29 7.95 -5.32
N ILE A 50 -10.60 8.32 -6.40
CA ILE A 50 -9.85 9.59 -6.47
C ILE A 50 -10.80 10.79 -6.37
N SER A 51 -11.92 10.80 -7.11
CA SER A 51 -12.90 11.89 -7.02
C SER A 51 -13.57 11.98 -5.65
N ILE A 52 -13.83 10.84 -4.99
CA ILE A 52 -14.36 10.82 -3.62
C ILE A 52 -13.33 11.38 -2.64
N ALA A 53 -12.08 10.95 -2.71
CA ALA A 53 -11.01 11.44 -1.83
C ALA A 53 -10.75 12.95 -2.01
N LYS A 54 -10.92 13.48 -3.22
CA LYS A 54 -10.87 14.93 -3.50
C LYS A 54 -12.12 15.71 -3.05
N GLY A 55 -13.16 15.02 -2.58
CA GLY A 55 -14.44 15.63 -2.20
C GLY A 55 -15.31 16.08 -3.38
N GLU A 56 -15.02 15.62 -4.60
CA GLU A 56 -15.79 15.91 -5.81
C GLU A 56 -17.05 15.03 -5.90
N GLU A 57 -17.00 13.85 -5.30
CA GLU A 57 -18.07 12.85 -5.27
C GLU A 57 -18.36 12.44 -3.82
N GLN A 58 -19.61 12.05 -3.54
CA GLN A 58 -19.96 11.53 -2.21
C GLN A 58 -19.56 10.07 -2.10
N SER A 59 -18.87 9.72 -1.00
CA SER A 59 -18.58 8.33 -0.67
C SER A 59 -19.89 7.58 -0.41
N PRO A 60 -20.12 6.43 -1.08
CA PRO A 60 -21.26 5.57 -0.77
C PRO A 60 -21.04 4.74 0.51
N PHE A 61 -19.87 4.83 1.13
CA PHE A 61 -19.50 4.05 2.31
C PHE A 61 -19.86 4.80 3.60
N ASP A 62 -20.53 4.10 4.52
CA ASP A 62 -20.61 4.55 5.91
C ASP A 62 -19.21 4.62 6.53
N LYS A 63 -19.00 5.60 7.42
CA LYS A 63 -17.73 5.80 8.14
C LYS A 63 -17.42 4.71 9.17
N ASP A 64 -18.24 3.67 9.28
CA ASP A 64 -18.02 2.59 10.25
C ASP A 64 -16.93 1.64 9.73
N GLU A 65 -15.78 1.71 10.38
CA GLU A 65 -14.52 1.05 10.02
C GLU A 65 -14.40 -0.38 10.56
N SER A 66 -15.39 -0.86 11.34
CA SER A 66 -15.23 -2.07 12.16
C SER A 66 -15.34 -3.40 11.39
N LEU A 67 -15.60 -3.37 10.08
CA LEU A 67 -15.98 -4.57 9.33
C LEU A 67 -15.21 -4.80 8.03
N LEU A 68 -13.90 -4.49 8.00
CA LEU A 68 -13.03 -4.91 6.90
C LEU A 68 -12.51 -6.34 7.16
N GLU A 69 -13.37 -7.35 7.04
CA GLU A 69 -12.93 -8.75 6.99
C GLU A 69 -12.39 -9.05 5.58
N MET A 70 -11.07 -9.05 5.42
CA MET A 70 -10.45 -9.35 4.13
C MET A 70 -10.31 -10.86 3.90
N PRO A 71 -10.82 -11.39 2.77
CA PRO A 71 -10.56 -12.75 2.34
C PRO A 71 -9.23 -12.82 1.58
N MET A 72 -8.28 -13.62 2.09
CA MET A 72 -7.17 -14.29 1.40
C MET A 72 -6.41 -13.51 0.28
N GLY A 73 -5.16 -13.12 0.56
CA GLY A 73 -4.26 -12.46 -0.41
C GLY A 73 -3.48 -11.25 0.15
N SER A 74 -3.64 -10.95 1.44
CA SER A 74 -3.07 -9.78 2.13
C SER A 74 -1.55 -9.72 2.07
N VAL A 75 -0.86 -10.84 2.33
CA VAL A 75 0.61 -10.92 2.41
C VAL A 75 1.26 -10.57 1.07
N SER A 76 0.78 -11.14 -0.04
CA SER A 76 1.35 -10.89 -1.38
C SER A 76 1.08 -9.48 -1.89
N THR A 77 -0.07 -8.91 -1.51
CA THR A 77 -0.44 -7.52 -1.84
C THR A 77 0.51 -6.55 -1.16
N TYR A 78 0.71 -6.73 0.15
CA TYR A 78 1.65 -5.94 0.93
C TYR A 78 3.09 -6.08 0.40
N GLN A 79 3.54 -7.31 0.13
CA GLN A 79 4.87 -7.57 -0.42
C GLN A 79 5.09 -6.84 -1.76
N SER A 80 4.10 -6.85 -2.65
CA SER A 80 4.22 -6.20 -3.97
C SER A 80 4.33 -4.68 -3.85
N ALA A 81 3.56 -4.08 -2.94
CA ALA A 81 3.64 -2.64 -2.65
C ALA A 81 4.97 -2.25 -1.99
N LEU A 82 5.44 -3.06 -1.03
CA LEU A 82 6.74 -2.84 -0.38
C LEU A 82 7.90 -2.94 -1.39
N ILE A 83 7.88 -3.92 -2.30
CA ILE A 83 8.89 -4.02 -3.36
C ILE A 83 8.88 -2.80 -4.27
N ALA A 84 7.71 -2.26 -4.60
CA ALA A 84 7.58 -1.08 -5.44
C ALA A 84 8.27 0.13 -4.80
N ALA A 85 7.97 0.41 -3.53
CA ALA A 85 8.63 1.48 -2.79
C ALA A 85 10.14 1.24 -2.62
N LEU A 86 10.58 -0.01 -2.46
CA LEU A 86 12.00 -0.35 -2.35
C LEU A 86 12.76 -0.23 -3.68
N ASP A 87 12.07 -0.31 -4.82
CA ASP A 87 12.67 -0.06 -6.13
C ASP A 87 13.07 1.42 -6.30
N ASP A 88 12.46 2.33 -5.54
CA ASP A 88 12.75 3.76 -5.55
C ASP A 88 14.02 4.11 -4.77
N GLU A 89 14.70 5.20 -5.15
CA GLU A 89 16.00 5.57 -4.56
C GLU A 89 15.90 6.05 -3.11
N ILE A 90 14.76 6.66 -2.77
CA ILE A 90 14.43 7.22 -1.47
C ILE A 90 12.97 6.86 -1.20
N ILE A 91 12.70 6.22 -0.05
CA ILE A 91 11.34 6.08 0.47
C ILE A 91 11.05 7.31 1.34
N THR A 92 10.00 8.03 1.00
CA THR A 92 9.50 9.24 1.69
C THR A 92 8.62 8.89 2.89
N GLU A 93 8.31 9.89 3.73
CA GLU A 93 7.41 9.72 4.88
C GLU A 93 5.97 9.39 4.45
N ASP A 94 5.51 9.90 3.31
CA ASP A 94 4.15 9.69 2.81
C ASP A 94 3.98 8.27 2.24
N GLU A 95 4.97 7.78 1.49
CA GLU A 95 5.01 6.38 1.04
C GLU A 95 5.09 5.42 2.23
N TRP A 96 5.79 5.81 3.30
CA TRP A 96 5.83 5.06 4.54
C TRP A 96 4.45 5.01 5.20
N ALA A 97 3.77 6.15 5.33
CA ALA A 97 2.42 6.21 5.90
C ALA A 97 1.45 5.33 5.11
N LEU A 98 1.57 5.31 3.78
CA LEU A 98 0.76 4.48 2.90
C LEU A 98 1.03 2.97 3.11
N LEU A 99 2.30 2.58 3.25
CA LEU A 99 2.68 1.18 3.52
C LEU A 99 2.27 0.73 4.92
N ASP A 100 2.43 1.56 5.96
CA ASP A 100 2.00 1.19 7.31
C ASP A 100 0.46 1.12 7.40
N HIS A 101 -0.25 2.06 6.78
CA HIS A 101 -1.70 2.03 6.74
C HIS A 101 -2.20 0.78 5.99
N LEU A 102 -1.58 0.42 4.86
CA LEU A 102 -1.83 -0.83 4.16
C LEU A 102 -1.59 -2.06 5.05
N ARG A 103 -0.47 -2.09 5.78
CA ARG A 103 -0.11 -3.19 6.69
C ARG A 103 -1.17 -3.38 7.78
N GLN A 104 -1.61 -2.29 8.39
CA GLN A 104 -2.65 -2.27 9.42
C GLN A 104 -4.00 -2.75 8.86
N LEU A 105 -4.42 -2.18 7.72
CA LEU A 105 -5.66 -2.53 7.04
C LEU A 105 -5.73 -4.00 6.61
N LEU A 106 -4.59 -4.57 6.20
CA LEU A 106 -4.48 -5.97 5.80
C LEU A 106 -4.25 -6.92 6.99
N GLY A 107 -4.15 -6.40 8.21
CA GLY A 107 -3.95 -7.18 9.44
C GLY A 107 -2.64 -7.96 9.48
N ILE A 108 -1.61 -7.49 8.75
CA ILE A 108 -0.31 -8.17 8.65
C ILE A 108 0.38 -8.16 10.02
N GLN A 109 0.53 -9.35 10.58
CA GLN A 109 1.18 -9.55 11.87
C GLN A 109 2.71 -9.36 11.76
N PRO A 110 3.41 -9.04 12.87
CA PRO A 110 4.86 -8.84 12.85
C PRO A 110 5.66 -10.04 12.32
N ASP A 111 5.23 -11.27 12.61
CA ASP A 111 5.84 -12.50 12.08
C ASP A 111 5.62 -12.64 10.56
N GLN A 112 4.44 -12.26 10.06
CA GLN A 112 4.17 -12.21 8.63
C GLN A 112 4.99 -11.15 7.93
N HIS A 113 5.18 -9.98 8.55
CA HIS A 113 6.06 -8.93 8.05
C HIS A 113 7.52 -9.42 7.97
N GLY A 114 8.03 -10.06 9.02
CA GLY A 114 9.37 -10.65 9.02
C GLY A 114 9.58 -11.71 7.93
N MET A 115 8.57 -12.57 7.66
CA MET A 115 8.65 -13.51 6.53
C MET A 115 8.73 -12.81 5.16
N ILE A 116 8.07 -11.66 5.01
CA ILE A 116 8.13 -10.85 3.78
C ILE A 116 9.51 -10.22 3.63
N GLU A 117 10.07 -9.69 4.71
CA GLU A 117 11.46 -9.19 4.74
C GLU A 117 12.43 -10.29 4.31
N GLU A 118 12.35 -11.48 4.92
CA GLU A 118 13.19 -12.63 4.55
C GLU A 118 13.04 -13.02 3.08
N ALA A 119 11.82 -12.98 2.54
CA ALA A 119 11.57 -13.25 1.13
C ALA A 119 12.23 -12.20 0.22
N ILE A 120 12.16 -10.92 0.57
CA ILE A 120 12.84 -9.84 -0.17
C ILE A 120 14.36 -10.00 -0.07
N HIS A 121 14.89 -10.35 1.11
CA HIS A 121 16.29 -10.70 1.30
C HIS A 121 16.72 -11.84 0.38
N ALA A 122 15.95 -12.93 0.30
CA ALA A 122 16.27 -14.08 -0.56
C ALA A 122 16.23 -13.75 -2.07
N MET A 123 15.46 -12.73 -2.48
CA MET A 123 15.41 -12.25 -3.87
C MET A 123 16.59 -11.31 -4.23
N SER A 124 17.31 -10.79 -3.23
CA SER A 124 18.35 -9.77 -3.44
C SER A 124 19.68 -10.31 -3.99
N ASP A 125 19.94 -11.61 -3.87
CA ASP A 125 21.17 -12.27 -4.33
C ASP A 125 21.29 -12.41 -5.86
N VAL A 126 20.27 -11.98 -6.60
CA VAL A 126 20.13 -12.28 -8.03
C VAL A 126 20.74 -11.19 -8.93
N ASP A 127 20.73 -9.91 -8.52
CA ASP A 127 21.23 -8.80 -9.34
C ASP A 127 21.59 -7.51 -8.53
N GLU A 128 22.15 -6.50 -9.20
CA GLU A 128 22.52 -5.21 -8.60
C GLU A 128 21.31 -4.45 -8.02
N GLN A 129 20.13 -4.63 -8.61
CA GLN A 129 18.90 -3.98 -8.18
C GLN A 129 18.38 -4.61 -6.88
N GLY A 130 18.48 -5.93 -6.75
CA GLY A 130 18.21 -6.69 -5.53
C GLY A 130 19.06 -6.22 -4.35
N ARG A 131 20.37 -5.99 -4.57
CA ARG A 131 21.26 -5.44 -3.52
C ARG A 131 20.84 -4.04 -3.07
N LYS A 132 20.47 -3.15 -4.00
CA LYS A 132 19.99 -1.80 -3.66
C LYS A 132 18.67 -1.84 -2.89
N ARG A 133 17.74 -2.72 -3.28
CA ARG A 133 16.51 -2.97 -2.50
C ARG A 133 16.82 -3.39 -1.06
N LEU A 134 17.84 -4.23 -0.87
CA LEU A 134 18.25 -4.68 0.46
C LEU A 134 18.73 -3.52 1.34
N GLU A 135 19.66 -2.70 0.82
CA GLU A 135 20.19 -1.55 1.55
C GLU A 135 19.08 -0.56 1.93
N ARG A 136 18.06 -0.42 1.07
CA ARG A 136 16.89 0.41 1.32
C ARG A 136 15.96 -0.21 2.35
N LEU A 137 15.78 -1.53 2.32
CA LEU A 137 15.02 -2.26 3.34
C LEU A 137 15.68 -2.14 4.72
N GLU A 138 17.00 -2.25 4.81
CA GLU A 138 17.72 -2.05 6.08
C GLU A 138 17.55 -0.63 6.61
N ARG A 139 17.55 0.39 5.74
CA ARG A 139 17.23 1.77 6.13
C ARG A 139 15.79 1.91 6.59
N PHE A 140 14.85 1.29 5.88
CA PHE A 140 13.43 1.26 6.23
C PHE A 140 13.22 0.69 7.64
N ILE A 141 13.86 -0.45 7.95
CA ILE A 141 13.82 -1.09 9.28
C ILE A 141 14.49 -0.21 10.34
N THR A 142 15.58 0.49 10.01
CA THR A 142 16.31 1.33 10.97
C THR A 142 15.55 2.60 11.36
N VAL A 143 14.83 3.21 10.43
CA VAL A 143 13.99 4.40 10.69
C VAL A 143 12.74 4.02 11.48
N CYS A 144 12.30 2.77 11.38
CA CYS A 144 11.13 2.24 12.11
C CYS A 144 11.49 1.02 12.96
N PRO A 145 12.14 1.23 14.13
CA PRO A 145 12.29 0.15 15.10
C PRO A 145 10.90 -0.22 15.62
N PHE A 146 10.42 -1.40 15.23
CA PHE A 146 9.19 -2.08 15.68
C PHE A 146 8.57 -1.46 16.95
N ALA A 147 7.40 -0.83 16.80
CA ALA A 147 6.53 -0.40 17.90
C ALA A 147 5.49 -1.47 18.24
#